data_AF-A0A7K4DQV5-F1
#
_entry.id   AF-A0A7K4DQV5-F1
#
_cell.length_a   1.000
_cell.length_b   1.000
_cell.length_c   1.000
_cell.angle_alpha   90.00
_cell.angle_beta   90.00
_cell.angle_gamma   90.00
#
_symmetry.space_group_name_H-M   'P 1'
#
loop_
_entity.id
_entity.type
_entity.pdbx_description
1 polymer ?
#
loop_
_entity_poly.entity_id
_entity_poly.type
_entity_poly.pdbx_seq_one_letter_code
_entity_poly.pdbx_strand_id
1 'polypeptide(L)'
;MNKSLRYIAILAILPLFTAGLGTSYFTDVDALKGQGVRTSQYGSATDVCGLQLCSEYPGGKAAWEAEKQKDTPVAAVEKEEPKMEKKSMMEKDHMEEETDADLGSVLRLSRANVPAEIPMHKGYYDGGDVYYIITDSSDATHADIITKNQGWKVELAPLLKNAPDEALSKTFMFVNGVEGDGVHGFQSEVFTSTPAQADVYSALTSHVHVMWADGVTPRVLDSEQMIMDAADNGEITLTEVDVVINMPQIVWPEGQMLVKEDKTLTDETPYGGGQVLDIDTEEMTVTFIAHRGWGPDGRTIYYIVTDATPSGPAG
;
A
#
# COMPACT_ATOMS: atom_id res chain seq x y z
N MET A 1 62.03 -5.73 -38.04
CA MET A 1 62.58 -4.42 -38.47
C MET A 1 61.45 -3.40 -38.31
N ASN A 2 61.31 -2.66 -37.20
CA ASN A 2 62.09 -1.47 -36.74
C ASN A 2 62.07 -0.37 -37.84
N LYS A 3 61.65 0.90 -37.67
CA LYS A 3 61.59 1.89 -36.57
C LYS A 3 60.55 2.97 -37.00
N SER A 4 59.83 3.70 -36.14
CA SER A 4 60.36 4.84 -35.39
C SER A 4 59.30 5.48 -34.48
N LEU A 5 59.46 5.28 -33.16
CA LEU A 5 59.03 6.20 -32.10
C LEU A 5 59.94 7.45 -32.07
N ARG A 6 59.37 8.64 -31.86
CA ARG A 6 59.95 9.79 -31.12
C ARG A 6 58.78 10.62 -30.54
N TYR A 7 58.38 10.54 -29.27
CA TYR A 7 58.96 10.99 -27.99
C TYR A 7 59.00 12.52 -27.74
N ILE A 8 58.20 12.92 -26.73
CA ILE A 8 58.45 13.86 -25.60
C ILE A 8 58.11 15.35 -25.75
N ALA A 9 57.08 15.77 -24.99
CA ALA A 9 57.11 16.80 -23.91
C ALA A 9 55.72 16.79 -23.22
N ILE A 10 55.49 16.06 -22.12
CA ILE A 10 55.69 16.43 -20.71
C ILE A 10 55.42 17.92 -20.42
N LEU A 11 54.22 18.19 -19.89
CA LEU A 11 54.04 19.14 -18.80
C LEU A 11 53.03 18.56 -17.80
N ALA A 12 53.58 17.87 -16.81
CA ALA A 12 52.92 17.55 -15.57
C ALA A 12 52.70 18.85 -14.78
N ILE A 13 51.46 19.15 -14.41
CA ILE A 13 51.16 20.05 -13.30
C ILE A 13 50.09 19.36 -12.45
N LEU A 14 50.53 18.86 -11.31
CA LEU A 14 49.76 18.36 -10.16
C LEU A 14 50.60 18.75 -8.93
N PRO A 15 50.02 18.81 -7.72
CA PRO A 15 49.00 19.71 -7.19
C PRO A 15 49.61 20.69 -6.15
N LEU A 16 48.90 21.75 -5.77
CA LEU A 16 49.13 22.43 -4.50
C LEU A 16 47.80 22.76 -3.83
N PHE A 17 47.44 21.90 -2.88
CA PHE A 17 46.52 22.21 -1.78
C PHE A 17 47.08 23.37 -0.95
N THR A 18 46.23 24.34 -0.56
CA THR A 18 45.86 24.54 0.85
C THR A 18 44.75 25.58 1.02
N ALA A 19 43.92 25.31 2.03
CA ALA A 19 42.65 25.90 2.42
C ALA A 19 42.62 27.40 2.73
N GLY A 20 41.42 27.99 2.67
CA GLY A 20 41.12 29.29 3.28
C GLY A 20 39.72 29.85 2.98
N LEU A 21 38.68 29.26 3.58
CA LEU A 21 37.42 29.84 4.08
C LEU A 21 36.72 30.98 3.29
N GLY A 22 35.48 30.72 2.89
CA GLY A 22 34.51 31.73 2.43
C GLY A 22 33.21 31.10 1.94
N THR A 23 32.46 30.44 2.83
CA THR A 23 31.11 29.90 2.60
C THR A 23 30.08 31.02 2.49
N SER A 24 29.29 31.05 1.41
CA SER A 24 27.95 31.69 1.17
C SER A 24 27.85 31.87 -0.36
N TYR A 25 27.08 31.16 -1.17
CA TYR A 25 25.63 31.08 -1.22
C TYR A 25 25.24 29.84 -2.05
N PHE A 26 24.87 28.75 -1.38
CA PHE A 26 23.93 27.78 -1.91
C PHE A 26 22.63 28.02 -1.15
N THR A 27 21.52 28.15 -1.87
CA THR A 27 20.20 28.11 -1.27
C THR A 27 19.90 26.65 -0.92
N ASP A 28 20.44 26.22 0.21
CA ASP A 28 19.87 25.13 0.99
C ASP A 28 18.52 25.61 1.53
N VAL A 29 17.44 24.96 1.11
CA VAL A 29 16.21 24.97 1.91
C VAL A 29 16.48 23.98 3.03
N ASP A 30 16.97 24.51 4.15
CA ASP A 30 17.15 23.81 5.40
C ASP A 30 15.83 23.11 5.78
N ALA A 31 15.81 21.78 5.65
CA ALA A 31 15.02 20.93 6.52
C ALA A 31 15.64 21.04 7.92
N LEU A 32 15.32 22.12 8.61
CA LEU A 32 15.57 22.25 10.04
C LEU A 32 14.93 21.03 10.71
N LYS A 33 15.80 20.18 11.28
CA LYS A 33 15.46 19.21 12.31
C LYS A 33 14.55 19.90 13.32
N GLY A 34 13.25 19.59 13.25
CA GLY A 34 12.34 19.87 14.34
C GLY A 34 12.83 19.08 15.54
N GLN A 35 13.54 19.74 16.46
CA GLN A 35 13.53 19.31 17.85
C GLN A 35 12.05 19.14 18.22
N GLY A 36 11.66 17.92 18.56
CA GLY A 36 10.29 17.59 18.88
C GLY A 36 9.71 18.57 19.88
N VAL A 37 8.92 19.52 19.39
CA VAL A 37 7.99 20.25 20.24
C VAL A 37 6.85 19.27 20.42
N ARG A 38 6.63 18.83 21.67
CA ARG A 38 5.35 18.23 22.04
C ARG A 38 4.26 19.26 21.77
N THR A 39 3.64 19.23 20.60
CA THR A 39 2.32 19.85 20.42
C THR A 39 1.27 18.83 20.78
N SER A 40 1.19 18.55 22.08
CA SER A 40 -0.06 18.13 22.70
C SER A 40 -0.95 19.36 22.78
N GLN A 41 -1.63 19.73 21.69
CA GLN A 41 -2.74 20.67 21.74
C GLN A 41 -3.89 20.17 20.88
N TYR A 42 -4.58 19.16 21.40
CA TYR A 42 -6.01 19.03 21.14
C TYR A 42 -6.72 20.05 22.03
N GLY A 43 -7.47 20.98 21.42
CA GLY A 43 -8.22 22.03 22.11
C GLY A 43 -7.84 23.46 21.70
N SER A 44 -8.87 24.27 21.43
CA SER A 44 -8.97 25.73 21.19
C SER A 44 -7.94 26.47 20.33
N ALA A 45 -6.83 25.86 19.91
CA ALA A 45 -5.80 26.48 19.08
C ALA A 45 -5.95 26.22 17.57
N THR A 46 -6.85 25.30 17.17
CA THR A 46 -7.23 25.13 15.77
C THR A 46 -8.24 26.22 15.37
N ASP A 47 -8.11 26.79 14.17
CA ASP A 47 -9.07 27.76 13.61
C ASP A 47 -10.29 27.05 13.01
N VAL A 48 -10.82 26.09 13.76
CA VAL A 48 -11.92 25.22 13.38
C VAL A 48 -13.09 25.47 14.33
N CYS A 49 -14.24 25.80 13.77
CA CYS A 49 -15.48 26.13 14.47
C CYS A 49 -16.51 25.04 14.16
N GLY A 50 -16.49 23.95 14.94
CA GLY A 50 -17.29 22.76 14.68
C GLY A 50 -16.73 21.95 13.50
N LEU A 51 -17.47 21.90 12.39
CA LEU A 51 -17.09 21.17 11.17
C LEU A 51 -16.48 22.05 10.07
N GLN A 52 -16.48 23.37 10.26
CA GLN A 52 -16.00 24.32 9.26
C GLN A 52 -14.86 25.18 9.83
N LEU A 53 -14.12 25.85 8.95
CA LEU A 53 -13.12 26.82 9.39
C LEU A 53 -13.83 28.00 10.07
N CYS A 54 -13.22 28.55 11.11
CA CYS A 54 -13.77 29.72 11.78
C CYS A 54 -13.89 30.94 10.85
N SER A 55 -13.13 31.00 9.76
CA SER A 55 -13.29 32.02 8.70
C SER A 55 -14.59 31.90 7.92
N GLU A 56 -15.20 30.71 7.89
CA GLU A 56 -16.42 30.40 7.16
C GLU A 56 -17.67 30.47 8.06
N TYR A 57 -17.46 30.52 9.38
CA TYR A 57 -18.52 30.73 10.35
C TYR A 57 -19.00 32.19 10.35
N PRO A 58 -20.31 32.48 10.18
CA PRO A 58 -20.82 33.84 10.29
C PRO A 58 -20.48 34.47 11.65
N GLY A 59 -19.63 35.50 11.64
CA GLY A 59 -19.15 36.16 12.87
C GLY A 59 -17.88 35.55 13.49
N GLY A 60 -17.27 34.57 12.83
CA GLY A 60 -15.96 34.05 13.19
C GLY A 60 -15.93 33.21 14.46
N LYS A 61 -14.72 32.92 14.94
CA LYS A 61 -14.48 32.12 16.15
C LYS A 61 -15.18 32.64 17.40
N ALA A 62 -15.18 33.95 17.58
CA ALA A 62 -15.82 34.59 18.74
C ALA A 62 -17.34 34.38 18.77
N ALA A 63 -18.00 34.37 17.61
CA ALA A 63 -19.44 34.09 17.53
C ALA A 63 -19.74 32.64 17.89
N TRP A 64 -18.95 31.70 17.37
CA TRP A 64 -19.09 30.28 17.66
C TRP A 64 -18.86 29.95 19.16
N GLU A 65 -17.84 30.54 19.78
CA GLU A 65 -17.59 30.36 21.22
C GLU A 65 -18.71 30.93 22.10
N ALA A 66 -19.29 32.07 21.70
CA ALA A 66 -20.42 32.69 22.41
C ALA A 66 -21.72 31.86 22.31
N GLU A 67 -21.89 31.07 21.24
CA GLU A 67 -23.00 30.14 21.10
C GLU A 67 -22.80 28.89 21.97
N LYS A 68 -21.57 28.37 22.07
CA LYS A 68 -21.25 27.25 22.97
C LYS A 68 -21.49 27.54 24.46
N GLN A 69 -21.38 28.79 24.90
CA GLN A 69 -21.65 29.17 26.29
C GLN A 69 -23.14 29.25 26.64
N LYS A 70 -24.05 29.12 25.67
CA LYS A 70 -25.50 29.11 25.91
C LYS A 70 -26.08 27.72 26.14
N ASP A 71 -25.33 26.66 25.82
CA ASP A 71 -25.75 25.29 26.07
C ASP A 71 -25.33 24.86 27.49
N THR A 72 -26.34 24.53 28.29
CA THR A 72 -26.20 24.04 29.67
C THR A 72 -25.46 22.70 29.68
N PRO A 73 -24.51 22.43 30.61
CA PRO A 73 -23.87 21.13 30.68
C PRO A 73 -24.87 20.04 31.08
N VAL A 74 -24.87 18.92 30.36
CA VAL A 74 -25.64 17.72 30.71
C VAL A 74 -25.12 17.19 32.05
N ALA A 75 -26.03 16.93 33.00
CA ALA A 75 -25.73 16.50 34.35
C ALA A 75 -24.92 15.19 34.40
N ALA A 76 -24.08 15.05 35.43
CA ALA A 76 -23.33 13.83 35.71
C ALA A 76 -24.28 12.67 36.11
N VAL A 77 -24.07 11.50 35.54
CA VAL A 77 -24.82 10.27 35.83
C VAL A 77 -24.43 9.76 37.23
N GLU A 78 -25.39 9.71 38.16
CA GLU A 78 -25.25 9.01 39.43
C GLU A 78 -25.26 7.49 39.21
N LYS A 79 -24.38 6.77 39.93
CA LYS A 79 -24.32 5.31 39.94
C LYS A 79 -25.44 4.75 40.83
N GLU A 80 -26.38 4.02 40.26
CA GLU A 80 -27.26 3.12 41.02
C GLU A 80 -26.89 1.65 40.77
N GLU A 81 -26.83 0.86 41.86
CA GLU A 81 -26.57 -0.59 41.87
C GLU A 81 -27.80 -1.39 41.39
N PRO A 82 -27.63 -2.60 40.81
CA PRO A 82 -28.75 -3.33 40.23
C PRO A 82 -29.49 -4.14 41.30
N LYS A 83 -30.81 -3.94 41.41
CA LYS A 83 -31.73 -4.92 42.00
C LYS A 83 -32.35 -5.78 40.92
N MET A 84 -32.16 -7.09 41.06
CA MET A 84 -32.83 -8.13 40.27
C MET A 84 -34.34 -8.09 40.46
N GLU A 85 -35.11 -8.07 39.38
CA GLU A 85 -36.38 -8.82 39.31
C GLU A 85 -36.57 -9.46 37.93
N LYS A 86 -36.83 -10.77 37.97
CA LYS A 86 -37.24 -11.60 36.83
C LYS A 86 -38.67 -11.23 36.40
N LYS A 87 -38.93 -11.17 35.10
CA LYS A 87 -40.05 -11.90 34.47
C LYS A 87 -40.02 -11.89 32.93
N SER A 88 -40.06 -13.12 32.40
CA SER A 88 -40.88 -13.60 31.28
C SER A 88 -40.73 -12.97 29.89
N MET A 89 -40.17 -13.79 28.99
CA MET A 89 -40.34 -13.74 27.53
C MET A 89 -41.79 -13.46 27.11
N MET A 90 -41.97 -12.55 26.14
CA MET A 90 -42.86 -12.74 25.00
C MET A 90 -42.32 -11.94 23.81
N GLU A 91 -41.94 -12.71 22.79
CA GLU A 91 -41.63 -12.37 21.42
C GLU A 91 -42.79 -11.59 20.77
N LYS A 92 -42.46 -10.49 20.10
CA LYS A 92 -43.28 -9.89 19.03
C LYS A 92 -42.42 -8.97 18.18
N ASP A 93 -42.24 -9.39 16.94
CA ASP A 93 -41.66 -8.65 15.83
C ASP A 93 -42.28 -7.26 15.71
N HIS A 94 -41.44 -6.24 15.87
CA HIS A 94 -41.60 -4.96 15.22
C HIS A 94 -40.23 -4.58 14.66
N MET A 95 -40.02 -4.92 13.39
CA MET A 95 -39.07 -4.20 12.53
C MET A 95 -39.59 -2.76 12.45
N GLU A 96 -39.02 -1.89 13.27
CA GLU A 96 -39.12 -0.46 13.05
C GLU A 96 -38.18 -0.14 11.88
N GLU A 97 -38.80 0.27 10.77
CA GLU A 97 -38.10 0.86 9.64
C GLU A 97 -37.50 2.18 10.14
N GLU A 98 -36.18 2.21 10.37
CA GLU A 98 -35.47 3.45 10.72
C GLU A 98 -35.61 4.42 9.54
N THR A 99 -36.55 5.34 9.63
CA THR A 99 -36.69 6.42 8.66
C THR A 99 -35.59 7.45 8.87
N ASP A 100 -35.06 8.01 7.77
CA ASP A 100 -34.03 9.07 7.73
C ASP A 100 -34.24 10.26 8.68
N ALA A 101 -35.45 10.42 9.23
CA ALA A 101 -35.81 11.48 10.15
C ALA A 101 -35.32 11.28 11.61
N ASP A 102 -34.87 10.08 12.00
CA ASP A 102 -34.36 9.82 13.36
C ASP A 102 -32.82 10.03 13.50
N LEU A 103 -32.15 10.41 12.41
CA LEU A 103 -30.70 10.65 12.35
C LEU A 103 -30.28 12.03 12.92
N GLY A 104 -30.97 12.50 13.95
CA GLY A 104 -30.64 13.75 14.64
C GLY A 104 -29.27 13.69 15.33
N SER A 105 -28.33 14.49 14.81
CA SER A 105 -27.01 14.86 15.41
C SER A 105 -25.81 13.92 15.29
N VAL A 106 -25.93 12.73 14.68
CA VAL A 106 -24.74 11.92 14.35
C VAL A 106 -24.35 12.20 12.90
N LEU A 107 -23.26 12.94 12.70
CA LEU A 107 -22.66 13.16 11.39
C LEU A 107 -22.02 11.84 10.91
N ARG A 108 -22.85 10.91 10.45
CA ARG A 108 -22.37 9.69 9.82
C ARG A 108 -21.58 10.07 8.58
N LEU A 109 -20.33 9.65 8.53
CA LEU A 109 -19.46 9.88 7.39
C LEU A 109 -19.99 9.05 6.22
N SER A 110 -20.76 9.67 5.33
CA SER A 110 -21.24 8.99 4.13
C SER A 110 -20.08 8.28 3.42
N ARG A 111 -20.18 6.95 3.26
CA ARG A 111 -19.21 6.08 2.57
C ARG A 111 -17.79 6.12 3.16
N ALA A 112 -17.65 6.05 4.49
CA ALA A 112 -16.35 5.89 5.15
C ALA A 112 -15.60 4.63 4.68
N ASN A 113 -16.33 3.55 4.45
CA ASN A 113 -15.83 2.28 3.94
C ASN A 113 -16.64 1.89 2.70
N VAL A 114 -15.97 1.47 1.63
CA VAL A 114 -16.63 0.99 0.40
C VAL A 114 -15.95 -0.29 -0.10
N PRO A 115 -16.69 -1.25 -0.68
CA PRO A 115 -16.08 -2.37 -1.37
C PRO A 115 -15.28 -1.89 -2.59
N ALA A 116 -14.10 -2.45 -2.80
CA ALA A 116 -13.28 -2.27 -4.00
C ALA A 116 -12.91 -3.64 -4.55
N GLU A 117 -13.46 -3.97 -5.72
CA GLU A 117 -13.17 -5.21 -6.43
C GLU A 117 -11.94 -5.00 -7.33
N ILE A 118 -10.90 -5.80 -7.11
CA ILE A 118 -9.58 -5.66 -7.74
C ILE A 118 -9.26 -6.96 -8.50
N PRO A 119 -8.79 -6.87 -9.75
CA PRO A 119 -8.38 -8.05 -10.51
C PRO A 119 -7.14 -8.70 -9.88
N MET A 120 -7.18 -10.01 -9.74
CA MET A 120 -6.06 -10.84 -9.34
C MET A 120 -5.29 -11.36 -10.55
N HIS A 121 -4.03 -11.69 -10.31
CA HIS A 121 -3.14 -12.39 -11.22
C HIS A 121 -2.76 -13.73 -10.60
N LYS A 122 -2.44 -14.69 -11.46
CA LYS A 122 -1.92 -16.00 -11.04
C LYS A 122 -0.40 -16.02 -11.25
N GLY A 123 0.33 -16.52 -10.26
CA GLY A 123 1.77 -16.79 -10.27
C GLY A 123 2.09 -18.11 -9.57
N TYR A 124 3.37 -18.35 -9.34
CA TYR A 124 3.88 -19.57 -8.73
C TYR A 124 4.83 -19.30 -7.56
N TYR A 125 4.81 -20.21 -6.59
CA TYR A 125 5.82 -20.33 -5.54
C TYR A 125 6.01 -21.82 -5.24
N ASP A 126 7.24 -22.32 -5.41
CA ASP A 126 7.61 -23.74 -5.21
C ASP A 126 6.64 -24.75 -5.86
N GLY A 127 6.20 -24.45 -7.08
CA GLY A 127 5.26 -25.28 -7.85
C GLY A 127 3.80 -25.18 -7.38
N GLY A 128 3.51 -24.41 -6.34
CA GLY A 128 2.17 -24.06 -5.88
C GLY A 128 1.66 -22.76 -6.52
N ASP A 129 0.34 -22.64 -6.60
CA ASP A 129 -0.31 -21.44 -7.12
C ASP A 129 -0.25 -20.28 -6.10
N VAL A 130 0.04 -19.08 -6.59
CA VAL A 130 -0.08 -17.82 -5.85
C VAL A 130 -1.05 -16.92 -6.60
N TYR A 131 -2.00 -16.33 -5.90
CA TYR A 131 -2.89 -15.29 -6.43
C TYR A 131 -2.51 -13.97 -5.78
N TYR A 132 -2.28 -12.94 -6.59
CA TYR A 132 -1.75 -11.65 -6.13
C TYR A 132 -2.41 -10.49 -6.87
N ILE A 133 -2.28 -9.27 -6.35
CA ILE A 133 -2.73 -8.05 -7.04
C ILE A 133 -1.54 -7.13 -7.32
N ILE A 134 -1.70 -6.19 -8.26
CA ILE A 134 -0.70 -5.16 -8.55
C ILE A 134 -1.30 -3.79 -8.30
N THR A 135 -0.69 -3.02 -7.40
CA THR A 135 -1.25 -1.76 -6.89
C THR A 135 -0.42 -0.54 -7.30
N ASP A 136 0.91 -0.64 -7.20
CA ASP A 136 1.82 0.47 -7.47
C ASP A 136 3.04 -0.01 -8.26
N SER A 137 3.62 0.87 -9.07
CA SER A 137 4.92 0.67 -9.71
C SER A 137 5.79 1.91 -9.60
N SER A 138 7.07 1.71 -9.35
CA SER A 138 8.09 2.78 -9.43
C SER A 138 8.33 3.31 -10.83
N ASP A 139 7.93 2.57 -11.86
CA ASP A 139 8.18 2.89 -13.26
C ASP A 139 6.87 3.19 -14.01
N ALA A 140 6.86 4.30 -14.74
CA ALA A 140 5.68 4.75 -15.48
C ALA A 140 5.28 3.77 -16.59
N THR A 141 6.25 3.13 -17.25
CA THR A 141 5.98 2.21 -18.36
C THR A 141 5.27 0.96 -17.85
N HIS A 142 5.78 0.36 -16.77
CA HIS A 142 5.12 -0.79 -16.13
C HIS A 142 3.74 -0.40 -15.58
N ALA A 143 3.62 0.74 -14.90
CA ALA A 143 2.34 1.22 -14.39
C ALA A 143 1.29 1.33 -15.50
N ASP A 144 1.64 1.94 -16.64
CA ASP A 144 0.71 2.15 -17.75
C ASP A 144 0.35 0.86 -18.49
N ILE A 145 1.33 -0.01 -18.75
CA ILE A 145 1.10 -1.30 -19.42
C ILE A 145 0.20 -2.19 -18.57
N ILE A 146 0.53 -2.35 -17.28
CA ILE A 146 -0.23 -3.21 -16.38
C ILE A 146 -1.63 -2.64 -16.20
N THR A 147 -1.77 -1.32 -15.99
CA THR A 147 -3.08 -0.65 -15.89
C THR A 147 -3.98 -1.00 -17.08
N LYS A 148 -3.43 -0.92 -18.29
CA LYS A 148 -4.18 -1.21 -19.51
C LYS A 148 -4.57 -2.68 -19.61
N ASN A 149 -3.67 -3.59 -19.23
CA ASN A 149 -3.89 -5.03 -19.34
C ASN A 149 -4.90 -5.55 -18.32
N GLN A 150 -4.82 -5.10 -17.07
CA GLN A 150 -5.70 -5.59 -15.99
C GLN A 150 -7.03 -4.82 -15.88
N GLY A 151 -7.16 -3.67 -16.55
CA GLY A 151 -8.36 -2.83 -16.47
C GLY A 151 -8.56 -2.13 -15.11
N TRP A 152 -7.56 -2.17 -14.25
CA TRP A 152 -7.51 -1.54 -12.93
C TRP A 152 -6.25 -0.68 -12.80
N LYS A 153 -6.37 0.50 -12.20
CA LYS A 153 -5.27 1.48 -12.14
C LYS A 153 -4.13 0.96 -11.26
N VAL A 154 -2.94 0.86 -11.84
CA VAL A 154 -1.66 0.79 -11.12
C VAL A 154 -1.16 2.21 -10.93
N GLU A 155 -0.93 2.60 -9.68
CA GLU A 155 -0.45 3.92 -9.33
C GLU A 155 1.05 4.06 -9.59
N LEU A 156 1.47 5.24 -10.06
CA LEU A 156 2.88 5.56 -10.25
C LEU A 156 3.46 6.06 -8.92
N ALA A 157 4.39 5.31 -8.36
CA ALA A 157 5.05 5.60 -7.09
C ALA A 157 6.58 5.56 -7.24
N PRO A 158 7.21 6.59 -7.86
CA PRO A 158 8.64 6.57 -8.18
C PRO A 158 9.56 6.41 -6.97
N LEU A 159 9.08 6.79 -5.79
CA LEU A 159 9.82 6.66 -4.54
C LEU A 159 10.06 5.21 -4.11
N LEU A 160 9.26 4.24 -4.60
CA LEU A 160 9.47 2.82 -4.34
C LEU A 160 10.84 2.34 -4.81
N LYS A 161 11.42 3.01 -5.82
CA LYS A 161 12.77 2.75 -6.31
C LYS A 161 13.87 2.95 -5.26
N ASN A 162 13.58 3.72 -4.21
CA ASN A 162 14.53 3.97 -3.13
C ASN A 162 14.38 2.97 -1.97
N ALA A 163 13.51 1.97 -2.09
CA ALA A 163 13.40 0.91 -1.10
C ALA A 163 14.74 0.16 -1.00
N PRO A 164 15.22 -0.14 0.22
CA PRO A 164 16.44 -0.91 0.39
C PRO A 164 16.20 -2.35 -0.06
N ASP A 165 17.23 -3.01 -0.60
CA ASP A 165 17.14 -4.37 -1.13
C ASP A 165 16.63 -5.37 -0.08
N GLU A 166 16.97 -5.16 1.20
CA GLU A 166 16.51 -6.02 2.30
C GLU A 166 15.01 -5.91 2.60
N ALA A 167 14.33 -4.88 2.07
CA ALA A 167 12.89 -4.70 2.17
C ALA A 167 12.13 -5.21 0.93
N LEU A 168 12.82 -5.83 -0.02
CA LEU A 168 12.26 -6.30 -1.27
C LEU A 168 12.28 -7.83 -1.35
N SER A 169 11.14 -8.43 -1.68
CA SER A 169 11.12 -9.80 -2.16
C SER A 169 11.58 -9.83 -3.61
N LYS A 170 12.12 -10.97 -4.06
CA LYS A 170 12.50 -11.16 -5.47
C LYS A 170 11.35 -11.80 -6.23
N THR A 171 11.17 -11.42 -7.48
CA THR A 171 10.18 -12.00 -8.39
C THR A 171 10.79 -12.16 -9.78
N PHE A 172 10.52 -13.30 -10.40
CA PHE A 172 10.98 -13.59 -11.76
C PHE A 172 9.85 -13.35 -12.76
N MET A 173 10.17 -12.60 -13.83
CA MET A 173 9.22 -12.22 -14.88
C MET A 173 9.71 -12.73 -16.24
N PHE A 174 8.90 -13.51 -16.94
CA PHE A 174 9.28 -14.08 -18.23
C PHE A 174 9.05 -13.07 -19.35
N VAL A 175 10.06 -12.84 -20.18
CA VAL A 175 9.99 -11.91 -21.33
C VAL A 175 9.93 -12.62 -22.68
N ASN A 176 10.03 -13.96 -22.68
CA ASN A 176 9.78 -14.83 -23.82
C ASN A 176 9.43 -16.25 -23.34
N GLY A 177 9.20 -17.17 -24.28
CA GLY A 177 9.07 -18.60 -23.99
C GLY A 177 7.62 -19.07 -24.05
N VAL A 178 7.15 -19.71 -22.98
CA VAL A 178 5.77 -20.20 -22.88
C VAL A 178 4.81 -19.01 -22.85
N GLU A 179 3.87 -18.94 -23.79
CA GLU A 179 2.81 -17.91 -23.78
C GLU A 179 1.90 -18.10 -22.55
N GLY A 180 1.47 -17.00 -21.93
CA GLY A 180 0.67 -17.02 -20.71
C GLY A 180 0.22 -15.64 -20.26
N ASP A 181 -0.29 -15.56 -19.04
CA ASP A 181 -0.91 -14.36 -18.48
C ASP A 181 0.04 -13.51 -17.60
N GLY A 182 1.35 -13.79 -17.64
CA GLY A 182 2.35 -12.96 -16.96
C GLY A 182 2.37 -11.54 -17.51
N VAL A 183 2.98 -10.60 -16.77
CA VAL A 183 2.99 -9.15 -17.07
C VAL A 183 3.45 -8.84 -18.50
N HIS A 184 4.37 -9.62 -19.05
CA HIS A 184 4.90 -9.45 -20.41
C HIS A 184 4.24 -10.37 -21.47
N GLY A 185 3.15 -11.06 -21.13
CA GLY A 185 2.40 -11.96 -22.03
C GLY A 185 3.00 -13.37 -22.19
N PHE A 186 3.90 -13.75 -21.28
CA PHE A 186 4.48 -15.08 -21.22
C PHE A 186 4.09 -15.76 -19.90
N GLN A 187 4.81 -16.80 -19.50
CA GLN A 187 4.57 -17.49 -18.26
C GLN A 187 4.43 -16.53 -17.08
N SER A 188 3.45 -16.81 -16.23
CA SER A 188 3.24 -16.16 -14.95
C SER A 188 4.50 -16.11 -14.08
N GLU A 189 4.51 -15.11 -13.21
CA GLU A 189 5.60 -14.76 -12.31
C GLU A 189 5.90 -15.86 -11.30
N VAL A 190 7.18 -16.00 -10.94
CA VAL A 190 7.63 -16.89 -9.88
C VAL A 190 8.14 -16.06 -8.72
N PHE A 191 7.53 -16.24 -7.56
CA PHE A 191 7.90 -15.59 -6.31
C PHE A 191 8.95 -16.42 -5.56
N THR A 192 9.78 -15.75 -4.77
CA THR A 192 10.79 -16.40 -3.91
C THR A 192 10.37 -16.51 -2.44
N SER A 193 9.19 -15.98 -2.09
CA SER A 193 8.67 -16.04 -0.72
C SER A 193 7.15 -15.84 -0.68
N THR A 194 6.51 -16.28 0.40
CA THR A 194 5.07 -16.07 0.67
C THR A 194 4.85 -15.39 2.02
N PRO A 195 3.67 -14.79 2.29
CA PRO A 195 3.35 -14.19 3.58
C PRO A 195 3.50 -15.13 4.79
N ALA A 196 3.57 -16.45 4.59
CA ALA A 196 3.88 -17.40 5.66
C ALA A 196 5.32 -17.23 6.21
N GLN A 197 6.21 -16.57 5.46
CA GLN A 197 7.61 -16.34 5.79
C GLN A 197 7.84 -14.87 6.19
N ALA A 198 7.22 -14.44 7.29
CA ALA A 198 7.17 -13.04 7.72
C ALA A 198 8.54 -12.34 7.88
N ASP A 199 9.63 -13.09 8.10
CA ASP A 199 10.98 -12.53 8.26
C ASP A 199 11.64 -12.14 6.91
N VAL A 200 11.13 -12.65 5.79
CA VAL A 200 11.72 -12.44 4.44
C VAL A 200 10.71 -11.96 3.39
N TYR A 201 9.42 -12.12 3.65
CA TYR A 201 8.38 -11.71 2.73
C TYR A 201 8.20 -10.18 2.73
N SER A 202 8.05 -9.64 1.53
CA SER A 202 7.61 -8.28 1.27
C SER A 202 6.65 -8.28 0.09
N ALA A 203 5.60 -7.46 0.19
CA ALA A 203 4.75 -7.15 -0.95
C ALA A 203 5.47 -6.25 -1.98
N LEU A 204 6.52 -5.54 -1.58
CA LEU A 204 7.36 -4.78 -2.50
C LEU A 204 8.37 -5.74 -3.14
N THR A 205 8.34 -5.82 -4.47
CA THR A 205 9.14 -6.79 -5.21
C THR A 205 10.15 -6.12 -6.12
N SER A 206 11.37 -6.66 -6.11
CA SER A 206 12.39 -6.48 -7.15
C SER A 206 12.22 -7.53 -8.24
N HIS A 207 12.62 -7.19 -9.46
CA HIS A 207 12.31 -8.00 -10.64
C HIS A 207 13.54 -8.50 -11.37
N VAL A 208 13.53 -9.77 -11.73
CA VAL A 208 14.51 -10.40 -12.61
C VAL A 208 13.80 -10.88 -13.86
N HIS A 209 14.18 -10.32 -15.01
CA HIS A 209 13.71 -10.80 -16.29
C HIS A 209 14.36 -12.14 -16.63
N VAL A 210 13.51 -13.12 -16.96
CA VAL A 210 13.87 -14.45 -17.41
C VAL A 210 13.66 -14.55 -18.91
N MET A 211 14.73 -14.85 -19.64
CA MET A 211 14.70 -14.98 -21.09
C MET A 211 15.33 -16.32 -21.53
N TRP A 212 14.53 -17.17 -22.17
CA TRP A 212 14.97 -18.39 -22.86
C TRP A 212 15.96 -18.07 -23.98
N ALA A 213 17.03 -18.87 -24.06
CA ALA A 213 18.04 -18.77 -25.09
C ALA A 213 17.52 -19.28 -26.45
N ASP A 214 18.08 -18.74 -27.53
CA ASP A 214 17.73 -19.13 -28.90
C ASP A 214 17.95 -20.64 -29.12
N GLY A 215 16.96 -21.31 -29.71
CA GLY A 215 17.03 -22.74 -30.04
C GLY A 215 16.78 -23.67 -28.85
N VAL A 216 16.55 -23.16 -27.65
CA VAL A 216 16.06 -23.93 -26.50
C VAL A 216 14.54 -24.02 -26.55
N THR A 217 13.99 -25.21 -26.34
CA THR A 217 12.53 -25.39 -26.23
C THR A 217 12.07 -24.95 -24.84
N PRO A 218 11.22 -23.91 -24.73
CA PRO A 218 10.72 -23.44 -23.44
C PRO A 218 9.86 -24.48 -22.73
N ARG A 219 9.90 -24.47 -21.40
CA ARG A 219 8.99 -25.23 -20.52
C ARG A 219 8.54 -24.33 -19.36
N VAL A 220 7.55 -24.78 -18.61
CA VAL A 220 7.16 -24.08 -17.37
C VAL A 220 8.26 -24.22 -16.33
N LEU A 221 8.66 -23.11 -15.71
CA LEU A 221 9.53 -23.06 -14.53
C LEU A 221 8.75 -22.39 -13.40
N ASP A 222 8.24 -23.16 -12.45
CA ASP A 222 7.28 -22.72 -11.42
C ASP A 222 7.90 -22.58 -10.02
N SER A 223 9.23 -22.66 -9.92
CA SER A 223 9.98 -22.50 -8.68
C SER A 223 11.31 -21.81 -8.93
N GLU A 224 11.82 -21.09 -7.92
CA GLU A 224 13.15 -20.48 -7.98
C GLU A 224 14.21 -21.53 -8.29
N GLN A 225 14.13 -22.72 -7.68
CA GLN A 225 15.07 -23.81 -7.94
C GLN A 225 15.11 -24.19 -9.43
N MET A 226 13.95 -24.33 -10.09
CA MET A 226 13.90 -24.66 -11.52
C MET A 226 14.48 -23.55 -12.40
N ILE A 227 14.29 -22.29 -12.01
CA ILE A 227 14.88 -21.13 -12.71
C ILE A 227 16.40 -21.17 -12.56
N MET A 228 16.91 -21.36 -11.35
CA MET A 228 18.36 -21.42 -11.11
C MET A 228 19.00 -22.60 -11.84
N ASP A 229 18.37 -23.78 -11.83
CA ASP A 229 18.84 -24.95 -12.58
C ASP A 229 18.86 -24.69 -14.10
N ALA A 230 17.85 -24.02 -14.65
CA ALA A 230 17.80 -23.65 -16.06
C ALA A 230 18.88 -22.62 -16.42
N ALA A 231 19.16 -21.66 -15.53
CA ALA A 231 20.22 -20.67 -15.71
C ALA A 231 21.61 -21.32 -15.68
N ASP A 232 21.87 -22.23 -14.74
CA ASP A 232 23.13 -22.98 -14.62
C ASP A 232 23.38 -23.88 -15.84
N ASN A 233 22.32 -24.40 -16.45
CA ASN A 233 22.38 -25.17 -17.70
C ASN A 233 22.52 -24.29 -18.97
N GLY A 234 22.50 -22.96 -18.83
CA GLY A 234 22.57 -22.02 -19.95
C GLY A 234 21.32 -22.00 -20.84
N GLU A 235 20.18 -22.46 -20.32
CA GLU A 235 18.91 -22.52 -21.05
C GLU A 235 18.20 -21.15 -21.05
N ILE A 236 18.43 -20.37 -19.99
CA ILE A 236 17.86 -19.04 -19.79
C ILE A 236 18.96 -18.05 -19.40
N THR A 237 18.65 -16.77 -19.55
CA THR A 237 19.42 -15.65 -19.02
C THR A 237 18.59 -14.88 -18.01
N LEU A 238 19.24 -14.40 -16.95
CA LEU A 238 18.63 -13.63 -15.87
C LEU A 238 19.16 -12.21 -15.91
N THR A 239 18.26 -11.23 -15.98
CA THR A 239 18.61 -9.79 -16.01
C THR A 239 17.85 -9.05 -14.93
N GLU A 240 18.54 -8.51 -13.94
CA GLU A 240 17.94 -7.64 -12.93
C GLU A 240 17.43 -6.34 -13.57
N VAL A 241 16.26 -5.89 -13.13
CA VAL A 241 15.62 -4.67 -13.62
C VAL A 241 15.41 -3.71 -12.47
N ASP A 242 15.79 -2.46 -12.70
CA ASP A 242 15.73 -1.38 -11.72
C ASP A 242 14.32 -0.76 -11.63
N VAL A 243 13.38 -1.63 -11.23
CA VAL A 243 11.96 -1.36 -11.03
C VAL A 243 11.50 -2.11 -9.78
N VAL A 244 10.78 -1.40 -8.92
CA VAL A 244 10.02 -1.95 -7.79
C VAL A 244 8.53 -1.90 -8.08
N ILE A 245 7.80 -2.98 -7.79
CA ILE A 245 6.34 -3.09 -7.96
C ILE A 245 5.74 -3.58 -6.64
N ASN A 246 4.59 -3.05 -6.24
CA ASN A 246 3.84 -3.52 -5.09
C ASN A 246 2.88 -4.64 -5.52
N MET A 247 3.23 -5.89 -5.15
CA MET A 247 2.58 -7.13 -5.55
C MET A 247 2.13 -7.97 -4.33
N PRO A 248 1.19 -7.50 -3.50
CA PRO A 248 0.73 -8.25 -2.35
C PRO A 248 0.02 -9.55 -2.76
N GLN A 249 0.32 -10.64 -2.05
CA GLN A 249 -0.27 -11.95 -2.27
C GLN A 249 -1.60 -12.07 -1.50
N ILE A 250 -2.62 -12.57 -2.19
CA ILE A 250 -3.99 -12.76 -1.68
C ILE A 250 -4.19 -14.20 -1.22
N VAL A 251 -3.75 -15.16 -2.04
CA VAL A 251 -3.77 -16.60 -1.75
C VAL A 251 -2.41 -17.16 -2.10
N TRP A 252 -1.88 -18.03 -1.26
CA TRP A 252 -0.58 -18.68 -1.41
C TRP A 252 -0.69 -20.13 -0.93
N PRO A 253 0.29 -21.01 -1.22
CA PRO A 253 0.17 -22.44 -0.90
C PRO A 253 -0.12 -22.73 0.58
N GLU A 254 0.41 -21.91 1.47
CA GLU A 254 0.23 -22.05 2.91
C GLU A 254 -1.02 -21.36 3.48
N GLY A 255 -1.75 -20.55 2.70
CA GLY A 255 -2.90 -19.82 3.22
C GLY A 255 -3.43 -18.72 2.32
N GLN A 256 -4.16 -17.79 2.92
CA GLN A 256 -4.74 -16.64 2.23
C GLN A 256 -4.92 -15.48 3.21
N MET A 257 -5.18 -14.29 2.67
CA MET A 257 -5.61 -13.15 3.47
C MET A 257 -6.88 -13.47 4.26
N LEU A 258 -6.98 -12.90 5.46
CA LEU A 258 -8.16 -13.08 6.29
C LEU A 258 -9.38 -12.40 5.66
N VAL A 259 -10.33 -13.23 5.20
CA VAL A 259 -11.66 -12.79 4.77
C VAL A 259 -12.50 -12.48 6.00
N LYS A 260 -13.08 -11.28 6.04
CA LYS A 260 -13.89 -10.78 7.14
C LYS A 260 -15.19 -11.59 7.26
N GLU A 261 -15.49 -12.07 8.46
CA GLU A 261 -16.73 -12.81 8.74
C GLU A 261 -17.97 -11.92 8.63
N ASP A 262 -17.93 -10.75 9.26
CA ASP A 262 -18.99 -9.73 9.15
C ASP A 262 -18.69 -8.78 7.98
N LYS A 263 -19.42 -8.96 6.88
CA LYS A 263 -19.29 -8.16 5.66
C LYS A 263 -20.05 -6.84 5.73
N THR A 264 -20.70 -6.52 6.86
CA THR A 264 -21.44 -5.26 7.04
C THR A 264 -20.47 -4.09 7.22
N LEU A 265 -20.55 -3.12 6.31
CA LEU A 265 -19.74 -1.92 6.35
C LEU A 265 -20.54 -0.74 6.89
N THR A 266 -20.07 -0.15 7.99
CA THR A 266 -20.60 1.07 8.61
C THR A 266 -19.46 2.07 8.83
N ASP A 267 -19.80 3.27 9.31
CA ASP A 267 -18.83 4.26 9.78
C ASP A 267 -18.10 3.85 11.07
N GLU A 268 -18.57 2.80 11.74
CA GLU A 268 -17.96 2.24 12.95
C GLU A 268 -17.19 0.93 12.70
N THR A 269 -17.09 0.47 11.45
CA THR A 269 -16.37 -0.77 11.12
C THR A 269 -14.92 -0.68 11.60
N PRO A 270 -14.48 -1.60 12.49
CA PRO A 270 -13.10 -1.61 12.95
C PRO A 270 -12.12 -1.94 11.81
N TYR A 271 -10.91 -1.39 11.89
CA TYR A 271 -9.79 -1.79 11.03
C TYR A 271 -9.34 -3.23 11.29
N GLY A 272 -9.61 -3.80 12.47
CA GLY A 272 -9.27 -5.17 12.79
C GLY A 272 -10.20 -6.22 12.15
N GLY A 273 -9.75 -7.48 12.14
CA GLY A 273 -10.58 -8.64 11.78
C GLY A 273 -10.70 -8.93 10.28
N GLY A 274 -9.72 -8.50 9.48
CA GLY A 274 -9.64 -8.77 8.03
C GLY A 274 -10.04 -7.56 7.17
N GLN A 275 -9.33 -7.40 6.06
CA GLN A 275 -9.47 -6.29 5.11
C GLN A 275 -10.10 -6.70 3.78
N VAL A 276 -10.41 -7.99 3.64
CA VAL A 276 -10.97 -8.61 2.45
C VAL A 276 -12.41 -9.04 2.76
N LEU A 277 -13.35 -8.69 1.88
CA LEU A 277 -14.74 -9.12 1.94
C LEU A 277 -14.98 -10.41 1.17
N ASP A 278 -14.23 -10.64 0.09
CA ASP A 278 -14.40 -11.81 -0.77
C ASP A 278 -13.17 -12.09 -1.61
N ILE A 279 -12.91 -13.36 -1.92
CA ILE A 279 -11.86 -13.82 -2.82
C ILE A 279 -12.50 -14.81 -3.79
N ASP A 280 -12.49 -14.50 -5.08
CA ASP A 280 -13.00 -15.35 -6.15
C ASP A 280 -11.85 -15.75 -7.07
N THR A 281 -11.38 -16.99 -6.93
CA THR A 281 -10.31 -17.55 -7.77
C THR A 281 -10.81 -18.07 -9.12
N GLU A 282 -12.13 -18.13 -9.34
CA GLU A 282 -12.72 -18.51 -10.64
C GLU A 282 -12.82 -17.26 -11.54
N GLU A 283 -13.36 -16.17 -11.00
CA GLU A 283 -13.48 -14.88 -11.69
C GLU A 283 -12.19 -14.04 -11.60
N MET A 284 -11.20 -14.49 -10.84
CA MET A 284 -9.92 -13.82 -10.62
C MET A 284 -10.10 -12.41 -10.03
N THR A 285 -10.95 -12.26 -9.02
CA THR A 285 -11.16 -10.99 -8.32
C THR A 285 -11.03 -11.13 -6.81
N VAL A 286 -10.63 -10.04 -6.15
CA VAL A 286 -10.64 -9.89 -4.69
C VAL A 286 -11.36 -8.61 -4.33
N THR A 287 -12.29 -8.69 -3.38
CA THR A 287 -13.02 -7.52 -2.90
C THR A 287 -12.41 -7.06 -1.58
N PHE A 288 -11.76 -5.90 -1.59
CA PHE A 288 -11.22 -5.24 -0.40
C PHE A 288 -12.21 -4.26 0.23
N ILE A 289 -12.01 -3.98 1.51
CA ILE A 289 -12.56 -2.80 2.17
C ILE A 289 -11.63 -1.63 1.85
N ALA A 290 -12.13 -0.66 1.07
CA ALA A 290 -11.44 0.58 0.81
C ALA A 290 -11.87 1.65 1.82
N HIS A 291 -10.90 2.16 2.56
CA HIS A 291 -11.07 3.14 3.62
C HIS A 291 -10.92 4.54 3.07
N ARG A 292 -11.83 5.42 3.47
CA ARG A 292 -11.76 6.82 3.09
C ARG A 292 -10.59 7.51 3.80
N GLY A 293 -9.76 8.18 3.03
CA GLY A 293 -8.66 9.03 3.49
C GLY A 293 -8.68 10.41 2.85
N TRP A 294 -7.65 11.18 3.16
CA TRP A 294 -7.44 12.51 2.58
C TRP A 294 -6.08 12.55 1.86
N GLY A 295 -6.11 12.93 0.59
CA GLY A 295 -4.91 13.16 -0.20
C GLY A 295 -4.13 14.40 0.29
N PRO A 296 -2.88 14.57 -0.16
CA PRO A 296 -2.05 15.72 0.23
C PRO A 296 -2.63 17.08 -0.19
N ASP A 297 -3.54 17.09 -1.16
CA ASP A 297 -4.30 18.24 -1.66
C ASP A 297 -5.68 18.40 -0.99
N GLY A 298 -5.99 17.59 0.03
CA GLY A 298 -7.26 17.62 0.74
C GLY A 298 -8.42 16.95 -0.01
N ARG A 299 -8.18 16.30 -1.16
CA ARG A 299 -9.22 15.52 -1.85
C ARG A 299 -9.53 14.24 -1.09
N THR A 300 -10.76 13.76 -1.18
CA THR A 300 -11.10 12.42 -0.71
C THR A 300 -10.39 11.37 -1.56
N ILE A 301 -9.71 10.44 -0.90
CA ILE A 301 -9.13 9.25 -1.52
C ILE A 301 -9.69 8.00 -0.85
N TYR A 302 -9.56 6.86 -1.51
CA TYR A 302 -9.84 5.56 -0.93
C TYR A 302 -8.57 4.72 -1.01
N TYR A 303 -8.22 4.05 0.09
CA TYR A 303 -7.04 3.19 0.14
C TYR A 303 -7.43 1.83 0.73
N ILE A 304 -6.77 0.78 0.24
CA ILE A 304 -6.90 -0.57 0.78
C ILE A 304 -5.73 -0.85 1.73
N VAL A 305 -5.90 -1.82 2.61
CA VAL A 305 -4.82 -2.34 3.45
C VAL A 305 -4.60 -3.79 3.05
N THR A 306 -3.43 -4.05 2.46
CA THR A 306 -3.06 -5.38 1.95
C THR A 306 -2.23 -6.19 2.93
N ASP A 307 -1.98 -5.64 4.13
CA ASP A 307 -1.21 -6.31 5.16
C ASP A 307 -2.11 -7.26 5.97
N ALA A 308 -1.56 -8.43 6.31
CA ALA A 308 -2.05 -9.23 7.43
C ALA A 308 -1.53 -8.56 8.71
N THR A 309 -2.01 -7.34 9.00
CA THR A 309 -1.41 -6.47 10.02
C THR A 309 -1.17 -7.27 11.30
N PRO A 310 0.08 -7.46 11.73
CA PRO A 310 0.36 -8.06 13.03
C PRO A 310 -0.34 -7.23 14.11
N SER A 311 -0.73 -7.87 15.21
CA SER A 311 -1.30 -7.17 16.36
C SER A 311 -0.29 -6.16 16.93
N GLY A 312 -0.38 -4.91 16.48
CA GLY A 312 0.37 -3.75 16.94
C GLY A 312 -0.60 -2.64 17.34
N PRO A 313 -0.12 -1.47 17.82
CA PRO A 313 -0.99 -0.43 18.40
C PRO A 313 -1.96 0.24 17.40
N ALA A 314 -1.94 -0.17 16.13
CA ALA A 314 -2.87 0.26 15.09
C ALA A 314 -3.81 -0.87 14.61
N GLY A 315 -3.81 -2.04 15.28
CA GLY A 315 -4.73 -3.16 15.05
C GLY A 315 -5.86 -3.23 16.06
#